data_AF-K1RE54-F1
#
_entry.id   AF-K1RE54-F1
#
_cell.length_a   1.000
_cell.length_b   1.000
_cell.length_c   1.000
_cell.angle_alpha   90.00
_cell.angle_beta   90.00
_cell.angle_gamma   90.00
#
_symmetry.space_group_name_H-M   'P 1'
#
loop_
_entity.id
_entity.type
_entity.pdbx_description
1 polymer ?
#
loop_
_entity_poly.entity_id
_entity_poly.type
_entity_poly.pdbx_seq_one_letter_code
_entity_poly.pdbx_strand_id
1 'polypeptide(L)'
;MIRADLEVLKDWMHESAYNVTSSILKPYIEARYKPCSQIIDIGRVDVLGGQVMEQGPVLLIQFHAHQIECWRDFKQEVVVGNPEEIVKMTYTWALCRDQEELDPKAAWKLLEFSAMKTNVII
;
A
#
# COMPACT_ATOMS: atom_id res chain seq x y z
N MET A 1 2.83 -0.65 -3.60
CA MET A 1 2.06 0.63 -3.69
C MET A 1 2.94 1.83 -3.97
N ILE A 2 3.84 2.25 -3.07
CA ILE A 2 4.58 3.53 -3.21
C ILE A 2 5.50 3.64 -4.46
N ARG A 3 5.94 2.51 -5.03
CA ARG A 3 6.73 2.44 -6.27
C ARG A 3 5.88 2.29 -7.53
N ALA A 4 4.56 2.18 -7.37
CA ALA A 4 3.60 1.98 -8.46
C ALA A 4 3.90 0.80 -9.41
N ASP A 5 4.50 -0.26 -8.88
CA ASP A 5 4.75 -1.50 -9.61
C ASP A 5 3.46 -2.31 -9.74
N LEU A 6 2.80 -2.22 -10.91
CA LEU A 6 1.51 -2.88 -11.13
C LEU A 6 1.61 -4.41 -11.21
N GLU A 7 2.75 -4.96 -11.61
CA GLU A 7 2.94 -6.41 -11.69
C GLU A 7 2.96 -7.01 -10.29
N VAL A 8 3.82 -6.46 -9.41
CA VAL A 8 3.88 -6.87 -8.01
C VAL A 8 2.53 -6.63 -7.31
N LEU A 9 1.87 -5.50 -7.58
CA LEU A 9 0.57 -5.24 -6.97
C LEU A 9 -0.50 -6.27 -7.38
N LYS A 10 -0.46 -6.76 -8.62
CA LYS A 10 -1.42 -7.75 -9.11
C LYS A 10 -1.27 -9.09 -8.39
N ASP A 11 -0.04 -9.49 -8.06
CA ASP A 11 0.23 -10.75 -7.37
C ASP A 11 -0.20 -10.73 -5.90
N TRP A 12 -0.04 -9.59 -5.24
CA TRP A 12 -0.27 -9.44 -3.79
C TRP A 12 -1.68 -8.96 -3.41
N MET A 13 -2.50 -8.54 -4.38
CA MET A 13 -3.83 -7.98 -4.12
C MET A 13 -4.94 -8.89 -4.66
N HIS A 14 -6.10 -8.84 -4.01
CA HIS A 14 -7.34 -9.32 -4.60
C HIS A 14 -7.73 -8.43 -5.80
N GLU A 15 -8.49 -8.98 -6.76
CA GLU A 15 -8.83 -8.27 -8.00
C GLU A 15 -9.50 -6.91 -7.74
N SER A 16 -10.41 -6.85 -6.77
CA SER A 16 -11.09 -5.62 -6.35
C SER A 16 -10.10 -4.53 -5.86
N ALA A 17 -9.20 -4.88 -4.94
CA ALA A 17 -8.18 -3.97 -4.41
C ALA A 17 -7.21 -3.51 -5.51
N TYR A 18 -6.81 -4.44 -6.39
CA TYR A 18 -5.93 -4.14 -7.51
C TYR A 18 -6.60 -3.17 -8.49
N ASN A 19 -7.87 -3.36 -8.83
CA ASN A 19 -8.60 -2.50 -9.75
C ASN A 19 -8.72 -1.06 -9.23
N VAL A 20 -9.01 -0.89 -7.93
CA VAL A 20 -9.03 0.43 -7.29
C VAL A 20 -7.63 1.07 -7.30
N THR A 21 -6.62 0.33 -6.84
CA THR A 21 -5.24 0.86 -6.72
C THR A 21 -4.66 1.21 -8.08
N SER A 22 -4.83 0.34 -9.08
CA SER A 22 -4.32 0.57 -10.44
C SER A 22 -5.01 1.77 -11.09
N SER A 23 -6.31 1.98 -10.86
CA SER A 23 -7.03 3.16 -11.37
C SER A 23 -6.49 4.47 -10.81
N ILE A 24 -6.04 4.48 -9.55
CA ILE A 24 -5.39 5.63 -8.91
C ILE A 24 -4.00 5.88 -9.50
N LEU A 25 -3.23 4.81 -9.78
CA LEU A 25 -1.85 4.92 -10.25
C LEU A 25 -1.72 5.17 -11.76
N LYS A 26 -2.68 4.71 -12.56
CA LYS A 26 -2.66 4.81 -14.04
C LYS A 26 -2.34 6.21 -14.56
N PRO A 27 -2.98 7.30 -14.09
CA PRO A 27 -2.68 8.64 -14.60
C PRO A 27 -1.21 9.05 -14.43
N TYR A 28 -0.59 8.67 -13.32
CA TYR A 28 0.82 8.96 -13.04
C TYR A 28 1.75 8.18 -13.97
N ILE A 29 1.43 6.90 -14.22
CA ILE A 29 2.18 6.02 -15.10
C ILE A 29 2.07 6.49 -16.55
N GLU A 30 0.86 6.84 -17.00
CA GLU A 30 0.59 7.36 -18.35
C GLU A 30 1.28 8.71 -18.59
N ALA A 31 1.32 9.57 -17.57
CA ALA A 31 2.10 10.81 -17.58
C ALA A 31 3.63 10.59 -17.51
N ARG A 32 4.09 9.33 -17.42
CA ARG A 32 5.50 8.94 -17.28
C ARG A 32 6.18 9.56 -16.06
N TYR A 33 5.42 9.82 -15.01
CA TYR A 33 5.98 10.26 -13.74
C TYR A 33 6.70 9.10 -13.07
N LYS A 34 7.89 9.39 -12.53
CA LYS A 34 8.71 8.44 -11.81
C LYS A 34 8.50 8.62 -10.31
N PRO A 35 8.12 7.57 -9.57
CA PRO A 35 8.04 7.64 -8.13
C PRO A 35 9.45 7.81 -7.56
N CYS A 36 9.60 8.82 -6.69
CA CYS A 36 10.75 9.05 -5.82
C CYS A 36 10.39 8.79 -4.34
N SER A 37 9.23 8.20 -4.11
CA SER A 37 8.75 7.82 -2.79
C SER A 37 9.63 6.73 -2.17
N GLN A 38 9.83 6.80 -0.86
CA GLN A 38 10.65 5.85 -0.11
C GLN A 38 10.03 5.53 1.25
N ILE A 39 10.00 4.25 1.62
CA ILE A 39 9.71 3.85 3.01
C ILE A 39 11.01 3.95 3.80
N ILE A 40 10.97 4.69 4.91
CA ILE A 40 12.10 4.90 5.81
C ILE A 40 12.09 3.86 6.93
N ASP A 41 10.93 3.65 7.53
CA ASP A 41 10.75 2.76 8.68
C ASP A 41 9.31 2.21 8.70
N ILE A 42 9.14 1.00 9.24
CA ILE A 42 7.85 0.37 9.50
C ILE A 42 7.88 -0.18 10.93
N GLY A 43 6.86 0.13 11.72
CA GLY A 43 6.79 -0.34 13.10
C GLY A 43 5.37 -0.43 13.66
N ARG A 44 5.28 -0.95 14.89
CA ARG A 44 4.03 -1.15 15.65
C ARG A 44 2.99 -1.89 14.82
N VAL A 45 3.36 -3.10 14.39
CA VAL A 45 2.47 -4.00 13.65
C VAL A 45 1.59 -4.72 14.66
N ASP A 46 0.29 -4.46 14.61
CA ASP A 46 -0.71 -5.02 15.51
C ASP A 46 -1.80 -5.74 14.69
N VAL A 47 -2.25 -6.90 15.19
CA VAL A 47 -3.45 -7.57 14.66
C VAL A 47 -4.65 -7.01 15.42
N LEU A 48 -5.50 -6.27 14.72
CA LEU A 48 -6.70 -5.66 15.30
C LEU A 48 -7.82 -6.69 15.50
N GLY A 49 -7.85 -7.75 14.67
CA GLY A 49 -8.81 -8.82 14.78
C GLY A 49 -8.88 -9.67 13.51
N GLY A 50 -9.81 -10.62 13.52
CA GLY A 50 -10.09 -11.46 12.35
C GLY A 50 -11.57 -11.76 12.23
N GLN A 51 -12.01 -11.93 10.99
CA GLN A 51 -13.39 -12.30 10.65
C GLN A 51 -13.42 -13.24 9.45
N VAL A 52 -14.45 -14.07 9.35
CA VAL A 52 -14.68 -14.88 8.15
C VAL A 52 -15.62 -14.11 7.23
N MET A 53 -15.18 -13.86 6.00
CA MET A 53 -15.97 -13.23 4.95
C MET A 53 -16.28 -14.25 3.85
N GLU A 54 -17.06 -13.85 2.85
CA GLU A 54 -17.36 -14.69 1.68
C GLU A 54 -16.09 -15.13 0.94
N GLN A 55 -15.07 -14.27 0.89
CA GLN A 55 -13.78 -14.52 0.26
C GLN A 55 -12.88 -15.47 1.07
N GLY A 56 -13.19 -15.69 2.36
CA GLY A 56 -12.39 -16.51 3.27
C GLY A 56 -12.05 -15.83 4.60
N PRO A 57 -11.15 -16.42 5.40
CA PRO A 57 -10.67 -15.83 6.64
C PRO A 57 -9.87 -14.54 6.37
N VAL A 58 -10.23 -13.45 7.04
CA VAL A 58 -9.60 -12.14 6.91
C VAL A 58 -8.97 -11.74 8.24
N LEU A 59 -7.74 -11.23 8.19
CA LEU A 59 -7.05 -10.59 9.30
C LEU A 59 -6.95 -9.09 9.05
N LEU A 60 -7.35 -8.30 10.04
CA LEU A 60 -7.16 -6.86 10.04
C LEU A 60 -5.87 -6.54 10.79
N ILE A 61 -4.90 -5.95 10.09
CA ILE A 61 -3.64 -5.50 10.68
C ILE A 61 -3.52 -3.99 10.62
N GLN A 62 -2.91 -3.40 11.63
CA GLN A 62 -2.54 -1.99 11.65
C GLN A 62 -1.04 -1.86 11.84
N PHE A 63 -0.44 -0.89 11.17
CA PHE A 63 0.97 -0.56 11.37
C PHE A 63 1.22 0.91 11.06
N HIS A 64 2.36 1.41 11.51
CA HIS A 64 2.84 2.74 11.11
C HIS A 64 4.03 2.64 10.18
N ALA A 65 4.13 3.59 9.26
CA ALA A 65 5.31 3.77 8.43
C ALA A 65 5.74 5.23 8.42
N HIS A 66 7.05 5.47 8.48
CA HIS A 66 7.63 6.74 8.09
C HIS A 66 8.02 6.63 6.62
N GLN A 67 7.57 7.56 5.79
CA GLN A 67 7.82 7.52 4.36
C GLN A 67 7.96 8.91 3.75
N ILE A 68 8.57 8.97 2.58
CA ILE A 68 8.61 10.12 1.69
C ILE A 68 7.62 9.82 0.56
N GLU A 69 6.78 10.80 0.23
CA GLU A 69 5.84 10.73 -0.90
C GLU A 69 6.28 11.74 -1.95
N CYS A 70 6.68 11.24 -3.12
CA CYS A 70 7.28 12.07 -4.16
C CYS A 70 7.10 11.44 -5.54
N TRP A 71 6.78 12.29 -6.53
CA TRP A 71 6.83 11.93 -7.95
C TRP A 71 7.57 13.01 -8.74
N ARG A 72 8.35 12.57 -9.73
CA ARG A 72 9.10 13.43 -10.64
C ARG A 72 8.66 13.25 -12.08
N ASP A 73 8.72 14.32 -12.85
CA ASP A 73 8.53 14.26 -14.30
C ASP A 73 9.80 13.77 -15.03
N PHE A 74 9.78 13.86 -16.37
CA PHE A 74 10.93 13.49 -17.21
C PHE A 74 12.14 14.42 -17.07
N LYS A 75 11.95 15.66 -16.61
CA LYS A 75 13.01 16.64 -16.32
C LYS A 75 13.57 16.48 -14.91
N GLN A 76 13.07 15.49 -14.15
CA GLN A 76 13.37 15.26 -12.73
C GLN A 76 12.83 16.35 -11.80
N GLU A 77 11.89 17.18 -12.25
CA GLU A 77 11.23 18.17 -11.42
C GLU A 77 10.15 17.49 -10.56
N VAL A 78 10.04 17.89 -9.30
CA VAL A 78 9.01 17.35 -8.39
C VAL A 78 7.65 17.88 -8.83
N VAL A 79 6.75 16.97 -9.20
CA VAL A 79 5.38 17.32 -9.61
C VAL A 79 4.35 17.05 -8.51
N VAL A 80 4.67 16.15 -7.58
CA VAL A 80 3.79 15.74 -6.49
C VAL A 80 4.62 15.44 -5.25
N GLY A 81 4.17 15.94 -4.10
CA GLY A 81 4.78 15.70 -2.80
C GLY A 81 6.04 16.53 -2.53
N ASN A 82 6.85 16.07 -1.58
CA ASN A 82 8.08 16.75 -1.18
C ASN A 82 9.16 15.69 -0.86
N PRO A 83 10.29 15.66 -1.60
CA PRO A 83 11.34 14.66 -1.39
C PRO A 83 12.10 14.80 -0.06
N GLU A 84 11.95 15.93 0.64
CA GLU A 84 12.63 16.19 1.92
C GLU A 84 11.69 16.02 3.13
N GLU A 85 10.38 15.88 2.88
CA GLU A 85 9.39 15.72 3.95
C GLU A 85 9.19 14.24 4.28
N ILE A 86 9.52 13.87 5.51
CA ILE A 86 9.16 12.57 6.06
C ILE A 86 7.77 12.68 6.69
N VAL A 87 6.83 11.89 6.18
CA VAL A 87 5.47 11.78 6.70
C VAL A 87 5.29 10.50 7.50
N LYS A 88 4.55 10.59 8.61
CA LYS A 88 4.11 9.43 9.37
C LYS A 88 2.73 8.99 8.90
N MET A 89 2.62 7.74 8.49
CA MET A 89 1.39 7.11 8.03
C MET A 89 0.94 6.04 9.02
N THR A 90 -0.37 5.95 9.22
CA THR A 90 -1.01 4.79 9.85
C THR A 90 -1.74 4.02 8.76
N TYR A 91 -1.37 2.77 8.57
CA TYR A 91 -1.96 1.85 7.62
C TYR A 91 -2.85 0.85 8.35
N THR A 92 -4.03 0.60 7.80
CA THR A 92 -4.90 -0.52 8.21
C THR A 92 -5.16 -1.39 6.99
N TRP A 93 -4.74 -2.65 7.04
CA TRP A 93 -4.84 -3.59 5.93
C TRP A 93 -5.73 -4.77 6.31
N ALA A 94 -6.62 -5.18 5.41
CA ALA A 94 -7.36 -6.42 5.50
C ALA A 94 -6.69 -7.46 4.59
N LEU A 95 -6.12 -8.50 5.19
CA LEU A 95 -5.47 -9.60 4.48
C LEU A 95 -6.41 -10.80 4.46
N CYS A 96 -6.80 -11.27 3.27
CA CYS A 96 -7.62 -12.45 3.09
C CYS A 96 -6.74 -13.66 2.81
N ARG A 97 -7.02 -14.79 3.47
CA ARG A 97 -6.34 -16.06 3.23
C ARG A 97 -7.00 -16.80 2.07
N ASP A 98 -6.25 -17.04 1.00
CA ASP A 98 -6.57 -17.99 -0.05
C ASP A 98 -6.54 -19.41 0.52
N GLN A 99 -7.67 -20.12 0.44
CA GLN A 99 -7.80 -21.47 0.98
C GLN A 99 -7.26 -22.55 0.04
N GLU A 100 -7.08 -22.24 -1.24
CA GLU A 100 -6.58 -23.16 -2.26
C GLU A 100 -5.05 -23.16 -2.33
N GLU A 101 -4.41 -22.06 -1.89
CA GLU A 101 -2.95 -21.97 -1.80
C GLU A 101 -2.41 -22.86 -0.66
N LEU A 102 -1.55 -23.81 -1.06
CA LEU A 102 -0.95 -24.80 -0.18
C LEU A 102 0.25 -24.24 0.59
N ASP A 103 0.98 -23.27 0.02
CA ASP A 103 2.05 -22.58 0.74
C ASP A 103 1.44 -21.53 1.69
N PRO A 104 1.48 -21.73 3.02
CA PRO A 104 0.91 -20.78 3.97
C PRO A 104 1.57 -19.40 3.92
N LYS A 105 2.77 -19.26 3.36
CA LYS A 105 3.46 -17.97 3.19
C LYS A 105 2.95 -17.16 1.99
N ALA A 106 2.43 -17.85 0.96
CA ALA A 106 1.87 -17.24 -0.24
C ALA A 106 0.34 -17.06 -0.16
N ALA A 107 -0.30 -17.72 0.80
CA ALA A 107 -1.76 -17.77 0.92
C ALA A 107 -2.43 -16.44 1.32
N TRP A 108 -1.71 -15.34 1.55
CA TRP A 108 -2.33 -14.09 2.01
C TRP A 108 -2.28 -13.00 0.93
N LYS A 109 -3.46 -12.48 0.59
CA LYS A 109 -3.61 -11.36 -0.36
C LYS A 109 -4.33 -10.18 0.28
N LEU A 110 -3.96 -8.98 -0.15
CA LEU A 110 -4.57 -7.75 0.32
C LEU A 110 -5.98 -7.59 -0.28
N LEU A 111 -6.99 -7.61 0.57
CA LEU A 111 -8.40 -7.48 0.20
C LEU A 111 -8.83 -6.01 0.13
N GLU A 112 -8.38 -5.20 1.09
CA GLU A 112 -8.56 -3.76 1.13
C GLU A 112 -7.54 -3.12 2.08
N PHE A 113 -7.34 -1.81 1.95
CA PHE A 113 -6.52 -1.06 2.86
C PHE A 113 -6.97 0.39 2.98
N SER A 114 -6.58 1.03 4.07
CA SER A 114 -6.66 2.48 4.27
C SER A 114 -5.33 3.00 4.79
N ALA A 115 -5.08 4.28 4.54
CA ALA A 115 -3.89 4.98 5.00
C ALA A 115 -4.29 6.39 5.48
N MET A 116 -3.77 6.80 6.64
CA MET A 116 -4.02 8.11 7.21
C MET A 116 -2.71 8.79 7.61
N LYS A 117 -2.49 10.02 7.13
CA LYS A 117 -1.37 10.86 7.58
C LYS A 117 -1.61 11.21 9.05
N THR A 118 -0.69 10.81 9.91
CA THR A 118 -0.78 11.05 11.34
C THR A 118 0.00 12.31 11.67
N ASN A 119 -0.71 13.39 12.01
CA ASN A 119 -0.06 14.60 12.50
C ASN A 119 0.55 14.29 13.88
N VAL A 120 1.86 14.46 14.02
CA VAL A 120 2.49 14.49 15.34
C VAL A 120 2.08 15.81 15.96
N ILE A 121 1.18 15.77 16.95
CA ILE A 121 1.00 16.89 17.86
C ILE A 121 2.29 16.92 18.70
N ILE A 122 3.15 17.89 18.42
CA ILE A 122 4.35 18.20 19.22
C ILE A 122 3.90 19.07 20.40
#